data_AF-A0A087S5S4-F1
#
_entry.id   AF-A0A087S5S4-F1
#
_cell.length_a   1.000
_cell.length_b   1.000
_cell.length_c   1.000
_cell.angle_alpha   90.00
_cell.angle_beta   90.00
_cell.angle_gamma   90.00
#
_symmetry.space_group_name_H-M   'P 1'
#
loop_
_entity.id
_entity.type
_entity.pdbx_description
1 polymer ?
#
loop_
_entity_poly.entity_id
_entity_poly.type
_entity_poly.pdbx_seq_one_letter_code
_entity_poly.pdbx_strand_id
1 'polypeptide(L)' 'MRILQLHCDNIEYTPTKKEIQSAEDIENPQTQSLEEIVVAFVAIEDGDDSSVAKNAISQIKKSMEKIGCKKLLLY' A
#
# COMPACT_ATOMS: atom_id res chain seq x y z
N MET A 1 -7.73 9.28 7.31
CA MET A 1 -7.01 8.35 6.44
C MET A 1 -7.51 8.54 5.03
N ARG A 2 -6.61 8.75 4.07
CA ARG A 2 -6.95 8.80 2.64
C ARG A 2 -6.29 7.65 1.91
N ILE A 3 -7.04 7.01 1.00
CA ILE A 3 -6.54 5.87 0.24
C ILE A 3 -6.84 6.08 -1.23
N LEU A 4 -5.81 5.97 -2.07
CA LEU A 4 -5.94 5.84 -3.51
C LEU A 4 -5.67 4.38 -3.90
N GLN A 5 -6.68 3.70 -4.46
CA GLN A 5 -6.56 2.31 -4.92
C GLN A 5 -6.36 2.29 -6.44
N LEU A 6 -5.31 1.61 -6.89
CA LEU A 6 -5.03 1.38 -8.30
C LEU A 6 -4.96 -0.13 -8.56
N HIS A 7 -5.71 -0.62 -9.54
CA HIS A 7 -5.52 -1.97 -10.08
C HIS A 7 -4.53 -1.86 -11.23
N CYS A 8 -3.36 -2.47 -11.05
CA CYS A 8 -2.22 -2.34 -11.94
C CYS A 8 -1.85 -3.69 -12.54
N ASP A 9 -1.47 -3.67 -13.82
CA ASP A 9 -0.85 -4.83 -14.46
C ASP A 9 0.55 -5.10 -13.87
N ASN A 10 1.31 -4.04 -13.55
CA ASN A 10 2.62 -4.08 -12.91
C ASN A 10 2.85 -2.84 -12.03
N ILE A 11 3.59 -2.99 -10.93
CA ILE A 11 4.23 -1.89 -10.19
C ILE A 11 5.66 -2.26 -9.83
N GLU A 12 6.56 -1.29 -9.98
CA GLU A 12 7.96 -1.41 -9.59
C GLU A 12 8.36 -0.29 -8.64
N TYR A 13 9.14 -0.62 -7.61
CA TYR A 13 9.72 0.37 -6.71
C TYR A 13 11.09 -0.06 -6.23
N THR A 14 11.98 0.93 -6.08
CA THR A 14 13.32 0.76 -5.51
C THR A 14 13.43 1.71 -4.33
N PRO A 15 13.65 1.21 -3.09
CA PRO A 15 13.92 2.10 -1.97
C PRO A 15 15.20 2.90 -2.25
N THR A 16 15.19 4.20 -1.92
CA THR A 16 16.32 5.10 -2.23
C THR A 16 17.01 5.56 -0.96
N LYS A 17 16.58 6.69 -0.39
CA LYS A 17 17.13 7.27 0.84
C LYS A 17 16.07 7.23 1.94
N LYS A 18 16.52 7.27 3.19
CA LYS A 18 15.62 7.46 4.32
C LYS A 18 14.96 8.84 4.21
N GLU A 19 13.63 8.84 4.23
CA GLU A 19 12.84 10.08 4.29
C GLU A 19 12.84 10.67 5.70
N ILE A 20 12.80 9.81 6.73
CA ILE A 20 12.81 10.19 8.14
C ILE A 20 13.88 9.42 8.92
N GLN A 21 14.39 9.99 10.01
CA GLN A 21 15.48 9.38 10.79
C GLN A 21 15.12 8.02 11.38
N SER A 22 13.87 7.87 11.82
CA SER A 22 13.34 6.63 12.42
C SER A 22 12.94 5.58 11.38
N ALA A 23 13.10 5.86 10.09
CA ALA A 23 12.84 4.87 9.05
C ALA A 23 13.83 3.70 9.18
N GLU A 24 13.34 2.51 8.83
CA GLU A 24 14.09 1.27 8.81
C GLU A 24 15.35 1.41 7.93
N ASP A 25 16.43 0.74 8.33
CA ASP A 25 17.61 0.59 7.48
C ASP A 25 17.33 -0.44 6.38
N ILE A 26 17.66 -0.07 5.15
CA ILE A 26 17.51 -0.95 3.99
C ILE A 26 18.90 -1.32 3.53
N GLU A 27 19.33 -2.53 3.88
CA GLU A 27 20.58 -3.10 3.39
C GLU A 27 20.37 -3.59 1.94
N ASN A 28 21.21 -3.08 1.02
CA ASN A 28 21.20 -3.44 -0.40
C ASN A 28 19.84 -3.23 -1.10
N PRO A 29 19.38 -1.97 -1.29
CA PRO A 29 18.09 -1.69 -1.93
C PRO A 29 17.99 -2.36 -3.29
N GLN A 30 17.00 -3.24 -3.45
CA GLN A 30 16.67 -3.92 -4.69
C GLN A 30 15.37 -3.36 -5.25
N THR A 31 15.25 -3.33 -6.57
CA THR A 31 13.97 -3.10 -7.23
C THR A 31 13.04 -4.28 -6.96
N GLN A 32 11.88 -4.00 -6.42
CA GLN A 32 10.77 -4.94 -6.32
C GLN A 32 9.85 -4.75 -7.52
N SER A 33 9.40 -5.84 -8.13
CA SER A 33 8.46 -5.85 -9.26
C SER A 33 7.31 -6.81 -8.95
N LEU A 34 6.08 -6.33 -9.08
CA LEU A 34 4.86 -7.05 -8.71
C LEU A 34 3.81 -6.91 -9.82
N GLU A 35 3.38 -8.04 -10.37
CA GLU A 35 2.37 -8.11 -11.43
C GLU A 35 0.97 -8.46 -10.89
N GLU A 36 -0.09 -8.01 -11.59
CA GLU A 36 -1.51 -8.23 -11.29
C GLU A 36 -1.83 -7.93 -9.83
N ILE A 37 -1.90 -6.64 -9.51
CA ILE A 37 -1.94 -6.21 -8.11
C ILE A 37 -2.83 -5.00 -7.91
N VAL A 38 -3.52 -4.97 -6.77
CA VAL A 38 -4.12 -3.73 -6.26
C VAL A 38 -3.10 -3.03 -5.36
N VAL A 39 -2.75 -1.80 -5.69
CA VAL A 39 -1.92 -0.93 -4.86
C VAL A 39 -2.82 0.04 -4.13
N ALA A 40 -2.77 0.02 -2.80
CA ALA A 40 -3.46 0.98 -1.95
C ALA A 40 -2.42 1.96 -1.41
N PHE A 41 -2.35 3.15 -2.01
CA PHE A 41 -1.56 4.26 -1.49
C PHE A 41 -2.27 4.86 -0.28
N VAL A 42 -1.70 4.75 0.91
CA VAL A 42 -2.32 5.11 2.19
C VAL A 42 -1.64 6.34 2.79
N ALA A 43 -2.41 7.40 3.01
CA ALA A 43 -2.01 8.53 3.84
C ALA A 43 -2.77 8.46 5.17
N ILE A 44 -2.03 8.29 6.27
CA ILE A 44 -2.56 8.37 7.63
C ILE A 44 -2.66 9.86 8.01
N GLU A 45 -3.81 10.26 8.53
CA GLU A 45 -4.13 11.63 8.95
C GLU A 45 -4.23 11.71 10.48
N ASP A 46 -4.15 12.94 11.02
CA ASP A 46 -4.37 13.17 12.44
C ASP A 46 -5.78 12.73 12.87
N GLY A 47 -5.87 12.07 14.03
CA GLY A 47 -7.12 11.50 14.54
C GLY A 47 -7.50 10.13 13.96
N ASP A 48 -6.73 9.57 13.03
CA ASP A 48 -6.94 8.19 12.59
C ASP A 48 -6.60 7.20 13.70
N ASP A 49 -7.47 6.19 13.85
CA ASP A 49 -7.31 5.14 14.84
C ASP A 49 -7.57 3.74 14.26
N SER A 50 -7.52 2.73 15.12
CA SER A 50 -7.76 1.33 14.72
C SER A 50 -9.18 1.09 14.17
N SER A 51 -10.16 1.91 14.52
CA SER A 51 -11.52 1.79 13.97
C SER A 51 -11.56 2.25 12.51
N VAL A 52 -10.85 3.34 12.18
CA VAL A 52 -10.69 3.82 10.80
C VAL A 52 -9.94 2.79 9.97
N ALA A 53 -8.85 2.21 10.49
CA ALA A 53 -8.10 1.16 9.81
C ALA A 53 -8.95 -0.09 9.52
N LYS A 54 -9.79 -0.53 10.47
CA LYS A 54 -10.71 -1.67 10.26
C LYS A 54 -11.73 -1.38 9.15
N ASN A 55 -12.25 -0.16 9.08
CA ASN A 55 -13.15 0.25 8.01
C ASN A 55 -12.43 0.23 6.65
N ALA A 56 -11.21 0.80 6.58
CA ALA A 56 -10.38 0.77 5.37
C ALA A 56 -10.12 -0.66 4.87
N ILE A 57 -9.77 -1.59 5.77
CA ILE A 57 -9.59 -3.02 5.44
C ILE A 57 -10.86 -3.60 4.82
N SER A 58 -12.03 -3.34 5.41
CA SER A 58 -13.31 -3.82 4.87
C SER A 58 -13.60 -3.28 3.48
N GLN A 59 -13.30 -1.99 3.24
CA GLN A 59 -13.53 -1.34 1.95
C GLN A 59 -12.57 -1.85 0.87
N ILE A 60 -11.27 -1.97 1.18
CA ILE A 60 -10.27 -2.54 0.27
C ILE A 60 -10.66 -3.97 -0.09
N LYS A 61 -11.00 -4.81 0.89
CA LYS A 61 -11.38 -6.21 0.64
C LYS A 61 -12.58 -6.32 -0.30
N LYS A 62 -13.64 -5.53 -0.07
CA LYS A 62 -14.82 -5.48 -0.95
C LYS A 62 -14.48 -4.99 -2.37
N SER A 63 -13.56 -4.03 -2.49
CA SER A 63 -13.08 -3.53 -3.79
C SER A 63 -12.34 -4.63 -4.55
N MET A 64 -11.38 -5.28 -3.89
CA MET A 64 -10.61 -6.39 -4.45
C MET A 64 -11.48 -7.57 -4.88
N GLU A 65 -12.48 -7.94 -4.08
CA GLU A 65 -13.45 -9.00 -4.44
C GLU A 65 -14.20 -8.69 -5.74
N LYS A 66 -14.52 -7.41 -6.01
CA LYS A 66 -15.16 -6.98 -7.27
C LYS A 66 -14.19 -6.97 -8.45
N ILE A 67 -12.95 -6.56 -8.21
CA ILE A 67 -11.89 -6.54 -9.23
C ILE A 67 -11.47 -7.98 -9.59
N GLY A 68 -11.55 -8.92 -8.65
CA GLY A 68 -11.08 -10.28 -8.80
C GLY A 68 -9.57 -10.45 -8.55
N CYS A 69 -8.88 -9.37 -8.15
CA CYS A 69 -7.45 -9.38 -7.87
C CYS A 69 -7.16 -9.94 -6.46
N LYS A 70 -6.13 -10.78 -6.36
CA LYS A 70 -5.77 -11.48 -5.11
C LYS A 70 -4.55 -10.88 -4.38
N LYS A 71 -3.79 -10.01 -5.05
CA LYS A 71 -2.60 -9.38 -4.48
C LYS A 71 -2.91 -7.95 -4.06
N LEU A 72 -2.41 -7.58 -2.90
CA LEU A 72 -2.52 -6.23 -2.34
C LEU A 72 -1.13 -5.75 -1.95
N LEU A 73 -0.75 -4.56 -2.42
CA LEU A 73 0.37 -3.80 -1.89
C LEU A 73 -0.20 -2.64 -1.07
N LEU A 74 0.13 -2.58 0.21
CA LEU A 74 -0.06 -1.39 1.03
C LEU A 74 1.18 -0.51 0.81
N TYR A 75 0.96 0.69 0.25
CA TYR A 75 2.02 1.61 -0.10
C TYR A 75 1.86 2.95 0.62
#